data_AF-A0A286AKR5-F1
#
_entry.id   AF-A0A286AKR5-F1
#
_cell.length_a   1.000
_cell.length_b   1.000
_cell.length_c   1.000
_cell.angle_alpha   90.00
_cell.angle_beta   90.00
_cell.angle_gamma   90.00
#
_symmetry.space_group_name_H-M   'P 1'
#
loop_
_entity.id
_entity.type
_entity.pdbx_description
1 polymer ?
#
loop_
_entity_poly.entity_id
_entity_poly.type
_entity_poly.pdbx_seq_one_letter_code
_entity_poly.pdbx_strand_id
1 'polypeptide(L)'
;MKKNTKSLSPELLHKMDAYWRAANYLSVGQIYLYDNPLLKEPLTLAHIKPRLLGHWGTTPGLNFIYVHLNRIIKEYDLNIIYITGP
;
A
#
# COMPACT_ATOMS: atom_id res chain seq x y z
N MET A 1 -1.36 13.33 -29.73
CA MET A 1 -1.60 12.23 -28.78
C MET A 1 -3.10 12.14 -28.50
N LYS A 2 -3.77 11.06 -28.92
CA LYS A 2 -5.18 10.85 -28.58
C LYS A 2 -5.25 10.55 -27.08
N LYS A 3 -5.81 11.47 -26.28
CA LYS A 3 -6.20 11.18 -24.89
C LYS A 3 -7.29 10.11 -24.95
N ASN A 4 -6.94 8.87 -24.64
CA ASN A 4 -7.92 7.82 -24.39
C ASN A 4 -8.63 8.20 -23.07
N THR A 5 -9.73 8.95 -23.17
CA THR A 5 -10.58 9.36 -22.03
C THR A 5 -11.48 8.23 -21.55
N LYS A 6 -11.02 6.97 -21.67
CA LYS A 6 -11.76 5.82 -21.16
C LYS A 6 -11.40 5.68 -19.68
N SER A 7 -12.39 5.92 -18.81
CA SER A 7 -12.24 5.67 -17.37
C SER A 7 -11.71 4.27 -17.11
N LEU A 8 -10.93 4.12 -16.04
CA LEU A 8 -10.40 2.81 -15.62
C LEU A 8 -11.55 1.83 -15.40
N SER A 9 -11.34 0.56 -15.76
CA SER A 9 -12.36 -0.46 -15.52
C SER A 9 -12.59 -0.59 -14.01
N PRO A 10 -13.84 -0.85 -13.57
CA PRO A 10 -14.14 -1.08 -12.16
C PRO A 10 -13.29 -2.20 -11.55
N GLU A 11 -13.00 -3.26 -12.31
CA GLU A 11 -12.14 -4.35 -11.88
C GLU A 11 -10.71 -3.90 -11.57
N LEU A 12 -10.12 -3.07 -12.45
CA LEU A 12 -8.78 -2.55 -12.24
C LEU A 12 -8.74 -1.63 -11.01
N LEU A 13 -9.75 -0.77 -10.84
CA LEU A 13 -9.89 0.07 -9.66
C LEU A 13 -9.97 -0.76 -8.37
N HIS A 14 -10.75 -1.85 -8.35
CA HIS A 14 -10.82 -2.75 -7.21
C HIS A 14 -9.49 -3.44 -6.91
N LYS A 15 -8.74 -3.87 -7.94
CA LYS A 15 -7.41 -4.48 -7.75
C LYS A 15 -6.39 -3.48 -7.19
N MET A 16 -6.44 -2.23 -7.65
CA MET A 16 -5.60 -1.15 -7.13
C MET A 16 -5.94 -0.82 -5.68
N ASP A 17 -7.23 -0.69 -5.35
CA ASP A 17 -7.68 -0.47 -3.96
C ASP A 17 -7.24 -1.63 -3.04
N ALA A 18 -7.40 -2.88 -3.49
CA ALA A 18 -6.97 -4.05 -2.75
C ALA A 18 -5.46 -4.05 -2.49
N TYR A 19 -4.63 -3.68 -3.48
CA TYR A 19 -3.20 -3.52 -3.29
C TYR A 19 -2.92 -2.42 -2.25
N TRP A 20 -3.53 -1.26 -2.39
CA TRP A 20 -3.31 -0.12 -1.50
C TRP A 20 -3.66 -0.48 -0.04
N ARG A 21 -4.81 -1.14 0.17
CA ARG A 21 -5.23 -1.63 1.48
C ARG A 21 -4.31 -2.71 2.04
N ALA A 22 -3.83 -3.64 1.21
CA ALA A 22 -2.87 -4.65 1.63
C ALA A 22 -1.53 -4.00 2.06
N ALA A 23 -1.02 -3.05 1.29
CA ALA A 23 0.20 -2.31 1.64
C ALA A 23 0.03 -1.53 2.96
N ASN A 24 -1.11 -0.87 3.15
CA ASN A 24 -1.44 -0.17 4.39
C ASN A 24 -1.54 -1.13 5.58
N TYR A 25 -2.18 -2.28 5.40
CA TYR A 25 -2.31 -3.30 6.44
C TYR A 25 -0.94 -3.82 6.88
N LEU A 26 -0.07 -4.16 5.92
CA LEU A 26 1.30 -4.58 6.21
C LEU A 26 2.12 -3.48 6.87
N SER A 27 1.93 -2.22 6.46
CA SER A 27 2.63 -1.07 7.07
C SER A 27 2.26 -0.91 8.54
N VAL A 28 0.98 -1.05 8.89
CA VAL A 28 0.54 -1.10 10.30
C VAL A 28 1.14 -2.31 11.01
N GLY A 29 1.11 -3.49 10.40
CA GLY A 29 1.75 -4.69 10.96
C GLY A 29 3.23 -4.47 11.29
N GLN A 30 3.99 -3.85 10.37
CA GLN A 30 5.41 -3.54 10.56
C GLN A 30 5.66 -2.56 11.72
N ILE A 31 4.78 -1.57 11.93
CA ILE A 31 4.94 -0.58 13.00
C ILE A 31 4.53 -1.17 14.36
N TYR A 32 3.43 -1.91 14.41
CA TYR A 32 2.74 -2.24 15.67
C TYR A 32 2.85 -3.71 16.10
N LEU A 33 2.90 -4.67 15.18
CA LEU A 33 2.77 -6.09 15.51
C LEU A 33 4.13 -6.78 15.67
N TYR A 34 4.27 -7.53 16.77
CA TYR A 34 5.36 -8.48 16.99
C TYR A 34 4.98 -9.89 16.49
N ASP A 35 3.70 -10.26 16.56
CA ASP A 35 3.15 -11.56 16.12
C ASP A 35 1.68 -11.42 15.68
N ASN A 36 1.05 -12.53 15.25
CA ASN A 36 -0.32 -12.63 14.75
C ASN A 36 -0.64 -11.63 13.61
N PRO A 37 0.19 -11.53 12.56
CA PRO A 37 0.11 -10.48 11.54
C PRO A 37 -1.13 -10.58 10.64
N LEU A 38 -1.85 -11.70 10.67
CA LEU A 38 -3.08 -11.92 9.90
C LEU A 38 -4.32 -12.06 10.79
N LEU A 39 -4.19 -11.80 12.10
CA LEU A 39 -5.29 -11.91 13.07
C LEU A 39 -6.01 -13.28 13.02
N LYS A 40 -5.24 -14.37 12.95
CA LYS A 40 -5.79 -15.75 12.96
C LYS A 40 -6.46 -16.10 14.29
N GLU A 41 -6.12 -15.37 15.33
CA GLU A 41 -6.74 -15.39 16.65
C GLU A 41 -7.02 -13.95 17.12
N PRO A 42 -7.89 -13.73 18.12
CA PRO A 42 -8.19 -12.39 18.63
C PRO A 42 -6.93 -11.60 19.01
N LEU A 43 -6.88 -10.32 18.65
CA LEU A 43 -5.74 -9.47 18.95
C LEU A 43 -5.63 -9.24 20.47
N THR A 44 -4.42 -9.45 21.01
CA THR A 44 -4.10 -9.19 22.41
C THR A 44 -2.90 -8.26 22.52
N LEU A 45 -2.65 -7.68 23.70
CA LEU A 45 -1.47 -6.84 23.94
C LEU A 45 -0.15 -7.60 23.75
N ALA A 46 -0.14 -8.93 23.92
CA ALA A 46 1.05 -9.75 23.70
C ALA A 46 1.51 -9.75 22.23
N HIS A 47 0.62 -9.45 21.29
CA HIS A 47 0.94 -9.34 19.86
C HIS A 47 1.51 -7.96 19.48
N ILE A 48 1.47 -6.98 20.38
CA ILE A 48 1.92 -5.61 20.12
C ILE A 48 3.39 -5.46 20.54
N LYS A 49 4.21 -4.79 19.73
CA LYS A 49 5.60 -4.50 20.07
C LYS A 49 5.66 -3.67 21.37
N PRO A 50 6.58 -3.98 22.30
CA PRO A 50 6.74 -3.20 23.54
C PRO A 50 7.27 -1.78 23.30
N ARG A 51 7.94 -1.56 22.16
CA ARG A 51 8.37 -0.23 21.70
C ARG A 51 7.92 -0.03 20.27
N LEU A 52 7.09 1.00 20.06
CA LEU A 52 6.57 1.37 18.75
C LEU A 52 7.54 2.33 18.07
N LEU A 53 8.09 1.91 16.93
CA LEU A 53 9.00 2.71 16.11
C LEU A 53 8.56 2.62 14.65
N GLY A 54 8.44 3.77 14.01
CA GLY A 54 8.01 3.89 12.63
C GLY A 54 7.17 5.16 12.42
N HIS A 55 6.92 5.50 11.16
CA HIS A 55 6.12 6.66 10.78
C HIS A 55 4.88 6.19 10.02
N TRP A 56 3.70 6.55 10.53
CA TRP A 56 2.45 6.27 9.83
C TRP A 56 2.03 7.41 8.91
N GLY A 57 2.23 8.66 9.32
CA GLY A 57 1.57 9.82 8.69
C GLY A 57 1.72 9.93 7.17
N THR A 58 2.91 9.64 6.62
CA THR A 58 3.15 9.70 5.16
C THR A 58 2.82 8.39 4.43
N THR A 59 2.87 7.27 5.13
CA THR A 59 2.90 5.92 4.55
C THR A 59 1.69 5.58 3.68
N PRO A 60 0.43 5.86 4.08
CA PRO A 60 -0.73 5.61 3.21
C PRO A 60 -0.70 6.39 1.91
N GLY A 61 -0.21 7.64 1.95
CA GLY A 61 -0.06 8.49 0.76
C GLY A 61 1.01 7.95 -0.18
N LEU A 62 2.15 7.52 0.36
CA LEU A 62 3.21 6.87 -0.42
C LEU A 62 2.71 5.56 -1.05
N ASN A 63 2.03 4.70 -0.28
CA ASN A 63 1.45 3.47 -0.81
C ASN A 63 0.44 3.75 -1.94
N PHE A 64 -0.40 4.78 -1.79
CA PHE A 64 -1.36 5.19 -2.82
C PHE A 64 -0.65 5.58 -4.12
N ILE A 65 0.34 6.47 -4.03
CA ILE A 65 1.14 6.89 -5.19
C ILE A 65 1.82 5.68 -5.84
N TYR A 66 2.40 4.79 -5.03
CA TYR A 66 3.10 3.60 -5.52
C TYR A 66 2.18 2.69 -6.34
N VAL A 67 0.94 2.44 -5.90
CA VAL A 67 -0.03 1.63 -6.66
C VAL A 67 -0.29 2.26 -8.03
N HIS A 68 -0.48 3.58 -8.07
CA HIS A 68 -0.76 4.30 -9.30
C HIS A 68 0.46 4.34 -10.25
N LEU A 69 1.68 4.42 -9.71
CA LEU A 69 2.92 4.28 -10.48
C LEU A 69 3.06 2.86 -11.05
N ASN A 70 2.84 1.83 -10.24
CA ASN A 70 2.86 0.44 -10.70
C ASN A 70 1.86 0.19 -11.84
N ARG A 71 0.67 0.81 -11.79
CA ARG A 71 -0.30 0.74 -12.89
C ARG A 71 0.29 1.30 -14.18
N ILE A 72 0.84 2.51 -14.18
CA ILE A 72 1.35 3.14 -15.41
C ILE A 72 2.62 2.47 -15.93
N ILE A 73 3.46 1.92 -15.04
CA ILE A 73 4.61 1.09 -15.41
C ILE A 73 4.13 -0.12 -16.22
N LYS A 74 3.13 -0.85 -15.70
CA LYS A 74 2.56 -2.02 -16.36
C LYS A 74 1.81 -1.69 -17.64
N GLU A 75 1.03 -0.61 -17.64
CA GLU A 75 0.15 -0.24 -18.77
C GLU A 75 0.95 0.27 -19.97
N TYR A 76 2.05 0.98 -19.73
CA TYR A 76 2.81 1.66 -20.78
C TYR A 76 4.26 1.16 -20.90
N ASP A 77 4.62 0.07 -20.21
CA ASP A 77 5.96 -0.52 -20.21
C ASP A 77 7.07 0.49 -19.89
N LEU A 78 6.86 1.28 -18.82
CA LEU A 78 7.75 2.39 -18.47
C LEU A 78 8.89 1.95 -17.56
N ASN A 79 10.07 2.50 -17.80
CA ASN A 79 11.19 2.43 -16.88
C ASN A 79 11.15 3.64 -15.92
N ILE A 80 10.69 3.44 -14.68
CA ILE A 80 10.51 4.50 -13.68
C ILE A 80 11.35 4.22 -12.44
N ILE A 81 12.01 5.25 -11.92
CA ILE A 81 12.59 5.29 -10.57
C ILE A 81 11.71 6.18 -9.70
N TYR A 82 11.26 5.67 -8.56
CA TYR A 82 10.50 6.43 -7.56
C TYR A 82 11.42 6.83 -6.40
N ILE A 83 11.57 8.15 -6.19
CA ILE A 83 12.38 8.71 -5.11
C ILE A 83 11.42 9.28 -4.06
N THR A 84 11.39 8.67 -2.87
CA THR A 84 10.58 9.12 -1.73
C THR A 84 11.37 10.11 -0.88
N GLY A 85 10.91 11.36 -0.82
CA GLY A 85 11.49 12.38 0.06
C GLY A 85 11.23 12.10 1.55
N PRO A 86 9.97 11.98 1.98
CA PRO A 86 9.61 11.52 3.32
C PRO A 86 9.62 9.99 3.43
#